data_AF-A0A8X8BI71-F1
#
_entry.id   AF-A0A8X8BI71-F1
#
_cell.length_a   1.000
_cell.length_b   1.000
_cell.length_c   1.000
_cell.angle_alpha   90.00
_cell.angle_beta   90.00
_cell.angle_gamma   90.00
#
_symmetry.space_group_name_H-M   'P 1'
#
loop_
_entity.id
_entity.type
_entity.pdbx_description
1 polymer ?
#
loop_
_entity_poly.entity_id
_entity_poly.type
_entity_poly.pdbx_seq_one_letter_code
_entity_poly.pdbx_strand_id
1 'polypeptide(L)'
;MKVNSKWFRPLPWEESIREAEKEERLVLLQNLDPTYTSDEVQDIVYSALNEQSTARMIERTSVTISHTGEALVIFNSRQAAERAIKRLDKGCLLLSSGRPLVASFAKINPPGKPSSFCGHIKLQKTHMRRETRDSVSTSHGSQPNTLEYVMAMEWCLHRARSDHAFQTVIKTETSLRKVTEEFCYRRKHVMPTKPMDREEAWL
;
A
#
# COMPACT_ATOMS: atom_id res chain seq x y z
N MET A 1 32.86 36.43 6.44
CA MET A 1 32.68 35.32 7.40
C MET A 1 31.74 34.30 6.79
N LYS A 2 32.26 33.16 6.33
CA LYS A 2 31.45 32.06 5.78
C LYS A 2 31.24 31.05 6.90
N VAL A 3 30.10 31.12 7.58
CA VAL A 3 29.70 30.10 8.55
C VAL A 3 29.29 28.87 7.74
N ASN A 4 30.23 27.95 7.56
CA ASN A 4 29.96 26.67 6.93
C ASN A 4 29.33 25.77 7.98
N SER A 5 27.99 25.84 8.13
CA SER A 5 27.21 25.00 9.02
C SER A 5 27.16 23.55 8.49
N LYS A 6 28.29 22.85 8.58
CA LYS A 6 28.40 21.39 8.40
C LYS A 6 27.75 20.59 9.55
N TRP A 7 26.92 21.23 10.36
CA TRP A 7 26.39 20.68 11.61
C TRP A 7 25.11 19.86 11.43
N PHE A 8 24.48 19.91 10.25
CA PHE A 8 23.31 19.09 9.94
C PHE A 8 23.51 18.42 8.58
N ARG A 9 24.17 17.26 8.58
CA ARG A 9 23.99 16.33 7.46
C ARG A 9 22.59 15.72 7.60
N PRO A 10 21.77 15.71 6.55
CA PRO A 10 20.52 14.94 6.56
C PRO A 10 20.83 13.52 7.01
N LEU A 11 20.04 13.00 7.93
CA LEU A 11 20.16 11.61 8.36
C LEU A 11 20.07 10.72 7.11
N PRO A 12 20.85 9.62 7.04
CA PRO A 12 20.64 8.58 6.04
C PRO A 12 19.14 8.25 5.94
N TRP A 13 18.66 8.02 4.72
CA TRP A 13 17.22 7.84 4.45
C TRP A 13 16.59 6.77 5.35
N GLU A 14 17.30 5.69 5.61
CA GLU A 14 16.87 4.58 6.46
C GLU A 14 16.68 4.99 7.93
N GLU A 15 17.49 5.93 8.44
CA GLU A 15 17.33 6.50 9.78
C GLU A 15 16.13 7.45 9.83
N SER A 16 15.98 8.30 8.80
CA SER A 16 14.84 9.22 8.68
C SER A 16 13.50 8.47 8.63
N ILE A 17 13.46 7.36 7.91
CA ILE A 17 12.31 6.45 7.80
C ILE A 17 11.91 5.90 9.18
N ARG A 18 12.88 5.45 9.99
CA ARG A 18 12.63 4.89 11.33
C ARG A 18 12.10 5.94 12.31
N GLU A 19 12.68 7.13 12.31
CA GLU A 19 12.18 8.20 13.18
C GLU A 19 10.80 8.68 12.71
N ALA A 20 10.58 8.79 11.40
CA ALA A 20 9.28 9.15 10.85
C ALA A 20 8.20 8.11 11.17
N GLU A 21 8.51 6.82 11.18
CA GLU A 21 7.58 5.79 11.65
C GLU A 21 7.24 5.98 13.13
N LYS A 22 8.25 6.14 13.98
CA LYS A 22 8.08 6.31 15.43
C LYS A 22 7.23 7.54 15.77
N GLU A 23 7.36 8.60 15.00
CA GLU A 23 6.58 9.83 15.15
C GLU A 23 5.26 9.82 14.35
N GLU A 24 4.91 8.71 13.70
CA GLU A 24 3.70 8.55 12.87
C GLU A 24 3.59 9.61 11.76
N ARG A 25 4.73 9.93 11.15
CA ARG A 25 4.89 10.87 10.02
C ARG A 25 5.14 10.16 8.69
N LEU A 26 5.31 8.84 8.71
CA LEU A 26 5.59 8.02 7.54
C LEU A 26 4.31 7.44 6.93
N VAL A 27 4.11 7.67 5.64
CA VAL A 27 2.95 7.22 4.87
C VAL A 27 3.41 6.39 3.68
N LEU A 28 2.73 5.27 3.45
CA LEU A 28 2.85 4.44 2.27
C LEU A 28 1.78 4.88 1.25
N LEU A 29 2.23 5.34 0.10
CA LEU A 29 1.39 5.57 -1.07
C LEU A 29 1.40 4.33 -1.96
N GLN A 30 0.21 3.88 -2.34
CA GLN A 30 -0.01 2.72 -3.20
C GLN A 30 -0.84 3.10 -4.43
N ASN A 31 -0.87 2.20 -5.41
CA ASN A 31 -1.57 2.40 -6.67
C ASN A 31 -0.93 3.42 -7.63
N LEU A 32 0.37 3.71 -7.45
CA LEU A 32 1.13 4.57 -8.34
C LEU A 32 1.47 3.86 -9.66
N ASP A 33 1.80 4.64 -10.68
CA ASP A 33 2.47 4.09 -11.87
C ASP A 33 3.93 3.75 -11.48
N PRO A 34 4.40 2.51 -11.71
CA PRO A 34 5.79 2.15 -11.49
C PRO A 34 6.81 2.97 -12.28
N THR A 35 6.41 3.71 -13.32
CA THR A 35 7.31 4.60 -14.06
C THR A 35 7.55 5.93 -13.35
N TYR A 36 6.79 6.26 -12.30
CA TYR A 36 7.00 7.51 -11.58
C TYR A 36 8.33 7.54 -10.84
N THR A 37 8.93 8.72 -10.84
CA THR A 37 10.12 9.05 -10.08
C THR A 37 9.75 9.56 -8.69
N SER A 38 10.71 9.51 -7.76
CA SER A 38 10.51 10.04 -6.40
C SER A 38 10.13 11.52 -6.40
N ASP A 39 10.71 12.31 -7.31
CA ASP A 39 10.44 13.75 -7.44
C ASP A 39 9.01 14.01 -7.93
N GLU A 40 8.53 13.27 -8.93
CA GLU A 40 7.14 13.37 -9.39
C GLU A 40 6.14 13.02 -8.30
N VAL A 41 6.43 12.00 -7.47
CA VAL A 41 5.56 11.67 -6.32
C VAL A 41 5.55 12.82 -5.31
N GLN A 42 6.70 13.44 -5.06
CA GLN A 42 6.78 14.59 -4.16
C GLN A 42 5.98 15.79 -4.70
N ASP A 43 6.04 16.05 -6.00
CA ASP A 43 5.27 17.10 -6.67
C ASP A 43 3.76 16.82 -6.63
N ILE A 44 3.34 15.55 -6.77
CA ILE A 44 1.94 15.15 -6.61
C ILE A 44 1.46 15.44 -5.18
N VAL A 45 2.23 15.06 -4.17
CA VAL A 45 1.87 15.33 -2.77
C VAL A 45 1.80 16.83 -2.51
N TYR A 46 2.77 17.59 -2.99
CA TYR A 46 2.80 19.03 -2.82
C TYR A 46 1.61 19.72 -3.51
N SER A 47 1.36 19.40 -4.78
CA SER A 47 0.29 20.03 -5.58
C SER A 47 -1.12 19.62 -5.13
N ALA A 48 -1.34 18.34 -4.81
CA ALA A 48 -2.68 17.83 -4.50
C ALA A 48 -3.06 17.96 -3.02
N LEU A 49 -2.10 17.75 -2.12
CA LEU A 49 -2.34 17.76 -0.67
C LEU A 49 -1.90 19.07 -0.01
N ASN A 50 -1.13 19.92 -0.72
CA ASN A 50 -0.59 21.18 -0.21
C ASN A 50 0.27 20.99 1.05
N GLU A 51 1.02 19.89 1.11
CA GLU A 51 1.89 19.53 2.22
C GLU A 51 3.31 19.31 1.69
N GLN A 52 4.30 19.87 2.39
CA GLN A 52 5.70 19.57 2.11
C GLN A 52 6.08 18.20 2.66
N SER A 53 6.74 17.41 1.83
CA SER A 53 7.15 16.05 2.18
C SER A 53 8.41 15.66 1.43
N THR A 54 9.07 14.60 1.89
CA THR A 54 10.13 13.92 1.16
C THR A 54 9.62 12.56 0.74
N ALA A 55 9.54 12.33 -0.56
CA ALA A 55 9.04 11.07 -1.12
C ALA A 55 10.19 10.23 -1.66
N ARG A 56 10.07 8.90 -1.55
CA ARG A 56 10.95 7.95 -2.23
C ARG A 56 10.12 6.80 -2.78
N MET A 57 10.24 6.56 -4.08
CA MET A 57 9.68 5.38 -4.71
C MET A 57 10.36 4.12 -4.21
N ILE A 58 9.58 3.08 -3.92
CA ILE A 58 10.10 1.77 -3.57
C ILE A 58 10.62 1.11 -4.85
N GLU A 59 11.89 0.73 -4.83
CA GLU A 59 12.54 0.10 -5.98
C GLU A 59 11.95 -1.29 -6.26
N ARG A 60 11.77 -1.59 -7.55
CA ARG A 60 11.36 -2.91 -8.01
C ARG A 60 12.52 -3.87 -7.84
N THR A 61 12.39 -4.83 -6.93
CA THR A 61 13.30 -5.97 -6.88
C THR A 61 12.75 -7.10 -7.73
N SER A 62 13.62 -7.99 -8.24
CA SER A 62 13.23 -9.15 -9.06
C SER A 62 12.22 -10.09 -8.37
N VAL A 63 12.10 -9.98 -7.04
CA VAL A 63 11.19 -10.76 -6.20
C VAL A 63 9.84 -10.04 -5.99
N THR A 64 9.80 -8.73 -6.17
CA THR A 64 8.62 -7.86 -5.93
C THR A 64 8.17 -7.18 -7.23
N ILE A 65 7.79 -7.97 -8.23
CA ILE A 65 7.20 -7.44 -9.46
C ILE A 65 5.72 -7.11 -9.20
N SER A 66 5.48 -6.01 -8.49
CA SER A 66 4.14 -5.42 -8.43
C SER A 66 3.89 -4.66 -9.73
N HIS A 67 2.76 -4.92 -10.39
CA HIS A 67 2.24 -4.14 -11.54
C HIS A 67 1.78 -2.71 -11.14
N THR A 68 2.09 -2.35 -9.90
CA THR A 68 1.63 -1.18 -9.18
C THR A 68 2.82 -0.62 -8.42
N GLY A 69 3.06 0.69 -8.56
CA GLY A 69 4.11 1.40 -7.84
C GLY A 69 3.69 1.70 -6.41
N GLU A 70 4.69 1.72 -5.54
CA GLU A 70 4.55 2.12 -4.14
C GLU A 70 5.63 3.15 -3.79
N ALA A 71 5.28 4.11 -2.93
CA ALA A 71 6.20 5.13 -2.46
C ALA A 71 6.08 5.34 -0.96
N LEU A 72 7.21 5.62 -0.31
CA LEU A 72 7.26 6.06 1.07
C LEU A 72 7.38 7.58 1.10
N VAL A 73 6.49 8.21 1.86
CA VAL A 73 6.44 9.66 2.00
C VAL A 73 6.61 10.02 3.47
N ILE A 74 7.63 10.81 3.75
CA ILE A 74 7.88 11.38 5.08
C ILE A 74 7.31 12.79 5.09
N PHE A 75 6.29 13.00 5.92
CA PHE A 75 5.73 14.33 6.16
C PHE A 75 6.49 15.08 7.25
N ASN A 76 6.44 16.41 7.20
CA ASN A 76 7.05 17.27 8.21
C ASN A 76 6.38 17.14 9.60
N SER A 77 5.11 16.74 9.64
CA SER A 77 4.36 16.58 10.89
C SER A 77 3.38 15.41 10.82
N ARG A 78 3.02 14.85 11.98
CA ARG A 78 2.01 13.80 12.10
C ARG A 78 0.65 14.30 11.61
N GLN A 79 0.31 15.55 11.95
CA GLN A 79 -0.96 16.15 11.57
C GLN A 79 -1.07 16.29 10.05
N ALA A 80 0.03 16.60 9.36
CA ALA A 80 0.07 16.62 7.90
C ALA A 80 -0.19 15.23 7.29
N ALA A 81 0.44 14.18 7.83
CA ALA A 81 0.21 12.79 7.41
C ALA A 81 -1.26 12.37 7.62
N GLU A 82 -1.84 12.67 8.80
CA GLU A 82 -3.24 12.38 9.09
C GLU A 82 -4.20 13.13 8.16
N ARG A 83 -3.92 14.41 7.87
CA ARG A 83 -4.74 15.20 6.93
C ARG A 83 -4.66 14.62 5.52
N ALA A 84 -3.47 14.24 5.06
CA ALA A 84 -3.27 13.62 3.75
C ALA A 84 -4.11 12.34 3.61
N ILE A 85 -4.01 11.43 4.59
CA ILE A 85 -4.77 10.18 4.60
C ILE A 85 -6.27 10.47 4.66
N LYS A 86 -6.73 11.30 5.61
CA LYS A 86 -8.16 11.66 5.73
C LYS A 86 -8.72 12.30 4.45
N ARG A 87 -7.91 13.07 3.73
CA ARG A 87 -8.32 13.71 2.47
C ARG A 87 -8.39 12.70 1.32
N LEU A 88 -7.49 11.73 1.29
CA LEU A 88 -7.52 10.63 0.33
C LEU A 88 -8.63 9.61 0.63
N ASP A 89 -8.98 9.39 1.90
CA ASP A 89 -10.07 8.50 2.31
C ASP A 89 -11.45 9.13 2.04
N LYS A 90 -11.61 10.43 2.31
CA LYS A 90 -12.86 11.16 2.06
C LYS A 90 -13.05 11.51 0.59
N GLY A 91 -11.94 11.77 -0.10
CA GLY A 91 -11.91 12.12 -1.51
C GLY A 91 -11.46 10.95 -2.37
N CYS A 92 -11.09 11.26 -3.61
CA CYS A 92 -10.38 10.34 -4.47
C CYS A 92 -9.42 11.18 -5.31
N LEU A 93 -8.11 11.03 -5.08
CA LEU A 93 -7.11 11.68 -5.91
C LEU A 93 -6.84 10.76 -7.11
N LEU A 94 -7.44 11.09 -8.24
CA LEU A 94 -7.21 10.38 -9.49
C LEU A 94 -5.96 10.95 -10.17
N LEU A 95 -4.96 10.10 -10.38
CA LEU A 95 -3.76 10.47 -11.12
C LEU A 95 -4.06 10.58 -12.62
N SER A 96 -3.14 11.18 -13.38
CA SER A 96 -3.25 11.26 -14.85
C SER A 96 -3.33 9.89 -15.52
N SER A 97 -2.82 8.85 -14.87
CA SER A 97 -2.94 7.44 -15.27
C SER A 97 -4.35 6.84 -15.08
N GLY A 98 -5.30 7.61 -14.54
CA GLY A 98 -6.65 7.12 -14.23
C GLY A 98 -6.72 6.24 -12.97
N ARG A 99 -5.62 6.14 -12.21
CA ARG A 99 -5.55 5.33 -11.00
C ARG A 99 -5.84 6.17 -9.75
N PRO A 100 -6.71 5.71 -8.84
CA PRO A 100 -6.94 6.40 -7.57
C PRO A 100 -5.76 6.14 -6.62
N LEU A 101 -5.20 7.20 -6.04
CA LEU A 101 -4.12 7.10 -5.07
C LEU A 101 -4.67 6.64 -3.71
N VAL A 102 -4.01 5.64 -3.11
CA VAL A 102 -4.34 5.14 -1.78
C VAL A 102 -3.18 5.44 -0.83
N ALA A 103 -3.48 5.95 0.36
CA ALA A 103 -2.48 6.24 1.39
C ALA A 103 -2.81 5.50 2.68
N SER A 104 -1.78 5.00 3.34
CA SER A 104 -1.90 4.40 4.67
C SER A 104 -0.64 4.68 5.49
N PHE A 105 -0.73 4.66 6.81
CA PHE A 105 0.47 4.77 7.64
C PHE A 105 1.37 3.56 7.38
N ALA A 106 2.63 3.82 7.05
CA ALA A 106 3.58 2.75 6.80
C ALA A 106 4.06 2.15 8.13
N LYS A 107 4.18 0.82 8.16
CA LYS A 107 4.88 0.10 9.24
C LYS A 107 6.11 -0.57 8.65
N ILE A 108 7.27 -0.17 9.09
CA ILE A 108 8.54 -0.75 8.70
C ILE A 108 8.75 -1.98 9.58
N ASN A 109 8.84 -3.15 8.96
CA ASN A 109 9.31 -4.31 9.70
C ASN A 109 10.79 -4.08 10.05
N PRO A 110 11.19 -4.19 11.33
CA PRO A 110 12.58 -3.96 11.72
C PRO A 110 13.51 -4.92 10.95
N PRO A 111 14.69 -4.47 10.48
CA PRO A 111 15.61 -5.28 9.65
C PRO A 111 16.24 -6.48 10.37
N GLY A 112 15.74 -6.88 11.55
CA GLY A 112 16.37 -7.88 12.40
C GLY A 112 15.85 -9.30 12.26
N LYS A 113 14.65 -9.53 11.71
CA LYS A 113 14.12 -10.89 11.54
C LYS A 113 13.28 -10.94 10.27
N PRO A 114 13.67 -11.69 9.21
CA PRO A 114 12.67 -12.09 8.23
C PRO A 114 11.49 -12.66 9.01
N SER A 115 10.25 -12.30 8.65
CA SER A 115 9.10 -12.98 9.22
C SER A 115 9.37 -14.47 9.06
N SER A 116 9.42 -15.21 10.17
CA SER A 116 9.57 -16.66 10.17
C SER A 116 8.63 -17.21 9.11
N PHE A 117 9.18 -17.63 7.97
CA PHE A 117 8.55 -18.21 6.78
C PHE A 117 7.03 -18.03 6.65
N CYS A 118 6.57 -17.44 5.54
CA CYS A 118 5.16 -17.45 5.15
C CYS A 118 4.52 -18.84 5.43
N GLY A 119 3.51 -18.87 6.31
CA GLY A 119 2.82 -20.11 6.71
C GLY A 119 3.10 -20.63 8.13
N HIS A 120 4.05 -20.07 8.88
CA HIS A 120 4.30 -20.51 10.26
C HIS A 120 3.46 -19.71 11.27
N ILE A 121 2.30 -20.25 11.66
CA ILE A 121 1.54 -19.74 12.81
C ILE A 121 2.35 -20.04 14.07
N LYS A 122 2.89 -19.00 14.72
CA LYS A 122 3.50 -19.16 16.04
C LYS A 122 2.38 -19.41 17.05
N LEU A 123 2.08 -20.69 17.30
CA LEU A 123 1.22 -21.08 18.39
C LEU A 123 1.84 -20.56 19.70
N GLN A 124 1.11 -19.71 20.42
CA GLN A 124 1.52 -19.19 21.71
C GLN A 124 1.80 -20.38 22.65
N LYS A 125 3.08 -20.55 23.01
CA LYS A 125 3.57 -21.68 23.83
C LYS A 125 3.11 -21.62 25.30
N THR A 126 2.14 -20.79 25.64
CA THR A 126 1.71 -20.56 27.02
C THR A 126 0.82 -21.66 27.58
N HIS A 127 0.43 -22.68 26.81
CA HIS A 127 -0.42 -23.76 27.33
C HIS A 127 -0.14 -25.19 26.81
N MET A 128 1.12 -25.54 26.49
CA MET A 128 1.45 -26.91 26.02
C MET A 128 2.61 -27.60 26.75
N ARG A 129 2.85 -27.30 28.02
CA ARG A 129 3.97 -27.90 28.80
C ARG A 129 3.78 -29.41 29.13
N ARG A 130 2.86 -30.15 28.51
CA ARG A 130 2.69 -31.60 28.82
C ARG A 130 2.74 -32.60 27.67
N GLU A 131 2.78 -32.19 26.40
CA GLU A 131 2.76 -33.15 25.26
C GLU A 131 3.94 -33.02 24.28
N THR A 132 4.87 -32.09 24.48
CA THR A 132 5.92 -31.77 23.50
C THR A 132 7.18 -32.62 23.60
N ARG A 133 7.17 -33.78 24.25
CA ARG A 133 8.39 -34.59 24.38
C ARG A 133 8.70 -35.47 23.16
N ASP A 134 7.69 -35.90 22.39
CA ASP A 134 7.91 -36.90 21.33
C ASP A 134 7.30 -36.56 19.96
N SER A 135 6.68 -35.38 19.74
CA SER A 135 6.17 -35.03 18.40
C SER A 135 7.29 -34.45 17.53
N VAL A 136 8.04 -35.32 16.84
CA VAL A 136 8.94 -34.89 15.77
C VAL A 136 8.10 -34.63 14.52
N SER A 137 7.74 -33.37 14.29
CA SER A 137 7.07 -32.97 13.05
C SER A 137 8.12 -32.81 11.96
N THR A 138 8.38 -33.87 11.21
CA THR A 138 9.20 -33.80 10.00
C THR A 138 8.34 -33.33 8.83
N SER A 139 8.93 -32.59 7.90
CA SER A 139 8.27 -32.24 6.64
C SER A 139 7.99 -33.52 5.85
N HIS A 140 6.74 -33.96 5.79
CA HIS A 140 6.34 -35.19 5.10
C HIS A 140 4.96 -35.04 4.44
N GLY A 141 4.68 -35.89 3.46
CA GLY A 141 3.35 -36.00 2.87
C GLY A 141 2.51 -36.99 3.67
N SER A 142 1.27 -36.62 3.98
CA SER A 142 0.35 -37.49 4.70
C SER A 142 -0.10 -38.67 3.84
N GLN A 143 -0.24 -39.84 4.46
CA GLN A 143 -0.74 -41.04 3.77
C GLN A 143 -2.27 -41.01 3.68
N PRO A 144 -2.90 -41.52 2.60
CA PRO A 144 -4.35 -41.43 2.39
C PRO A 144 -5.24 -41.99 3.52
N ASN A 145 -4.69 -42.90 4.32
CA ASN A 145 -5.37 -43.55 5.43
C ASN A 145 -5.19 -42.83 6.78
N THR A 146 -4.57 -41.67 6.82
CA THR A 146 -4.39 -40.90 8.06
C THR A 146 -5.41 -39.77 8.18
N LEU A 147 -5.75 -39.42 9.43
CA LEU A 147 -6.58 -38.25 9.72
C LEU A 147 -5.95 -36.95 9.17
N GLU A 148 -4.62 -36.84 9.21
CA GLU A 148 -3.88 -35.72 8.65
C GLU A 148 -4.16 -35.54 7.15
N TYR A 149 -4.25 -36.62 6.38
CA TYR A 149 -4.60 -36.55 4.96
C TYR A 149 -6.02 -36.06 4.73
N VAL A 150 -6.99 -36.57 5.51
CA VAL A 150 -8.39 -36.12 5.42
C VAL A 150 -8.49 -34.63 5.73
N MET A 151 -7.87 -34.17 6.82
CA MET A 151 -7.84 -32.76 7.19
C MET A 151 -7.12 -31.91 6.14
N ALA A 152 -5.99 -32.38 5.60
CA ALA A 152 -5.27 -31.68 4.55
C ALA A 152 -6.13 -31.51 3.29
N MET A 153 -6.93 -32.53 2.93
CA MET A 153 -7.84 -32.45 1.79
C MET A 153 -8.99 -31.45 2.03
N GLU A 154 -9.56 -31.41 3.23
CA GLU A 154 -10.54 -30.38 3.61
C GLU A 154 -9.92 -28.97 3.52
N TRP A 155 -8.69 -28.80 4.01
CA TRP A 155 -7.95 -27.54 3.87
C TRP A 155 -7.70 -27.15 2.41
N CYS A 156 -7.36 -28.11 1.55
CA CYS A 156 -7.22 -27.88 0.11
C CYS A 156 -8.53 -27.38 -0.51
N LEU A 157 -9.67 -27.99 -0.16
CA LEU A 157 -10.99 -27.54 -0.60
C LEU A 157 -11.31 -26.12 -0.12
N HIS A 158 -11.02 -25.80 1.14
CA HIS A 158 -11.19 -24.46 1.68
C HIS A 158 -10.31 -23.43 0.97
N ARG A 159 -9.05 -23.76 0.68
CA ARG A 159 -8.15 -22.90 -0.09
C ARG A 159 -8.69 -22.65 -1.50
N ALA A 160 -9.11 -23.71 -2.21
CA ALA A 160 -9.68 -23.56 -3.56
C ALA A 160 -10.93 -22.67 -3.58
N ARG A 161 -11.82 -22.81 -2.57
CA ARG A 161 -13.00 -21.94 -2.42
C ARG A 161 -12.61 -20.48 -2.17
N SER A 162 -11.64 -20.25 -1.29
CA SER A 162 -11.11 -18.91 -1.00
C SER A 162 -10.51 -18.28 -2.25
N ASP A 163 -9.68 -19.01 -2.98
CA ASP A 163 -9.06 -18.54 -4.22
C ASP A 163 -10.12 -18.20 -5.27
N HIS A 164 -11.14 -19.05 -5.42
CA HIS A 164 -12.25 -18.78 -6.32
C HIS A 164 -13.05 -17.52 -5.92
N ALA A 165 -13.34 -17.35 -4.64
CA ALA A 165 -14.02 -16.15 -4.13
C ALA A 165 -13.19 -14.89 -4.42
N PHE A 166 -11.87 -14.94 -4.16
CA PHE A 166 -10.96 -13.84 -4.43
C PHE A 166 -10.90 -13.48 -5.92
N GLN A 167 -10.79 -14.48 -6.79
CA GLN A 167 -10.85 -14.30 -8.25
C GLN A 167 -12.16 -13.67 -8.71
N THR A 168 -13.28 -14.05 -8.08
CA THR A 168 -14.60 -13.47 -8.37
C THR A 168 -14.62 -11.99 -8.00
N VAL A 169 -14.13 -11.63 -6.81
CA VAL A 169 -14.05 -10.22 -6.36
C VAL A 169 -13.20 -9.39 -7.33
N ILE A 170 -12.01 -9.87 -7.71
CA ILE A 170 -11.15 -9.15 -8.66
C ILE A 170 -11.85 -8.92 -10.00
N LYS A 171 -12.53 -9.94 -10.55
CA LYS A 171 -13.28 -9.82 -11.81
C LYS A 171 -14.40 -8.78 -11.70
N THR A 172 -15.13 -8.76 -10.59
CA THR A 172 -16.18 -7.77 -10.36
C THR A 172 -15.62 -6.35 -10.24
N GLU A 173 -14.53 -6.16 -9.51
CA GLU A 173 -13.87 -4.86 -9.37
C GLU A 173 -13.35 -4.35 -10.72
N THR A 174 -12.72 -5.23 -11.51
CA THR A 174 -12.25 -4.88 -12.86
C THR A 174 -13.40 -4.47 -13.78
N SER A 175 -14.55 -5.13 -13.67
CA SER A 175 -15.75 -4.78 -14.44
C SER A 175 -16.34 -3.44 -14.00
N LEU A 176 -16.37 -3.17 -12.70
CA LEU A 176 -16.79 -1.87 -12.15
C LEU A 176 -15.88 -0.74 -12.61
N ARG A 177 -14.56 -0.95 -12.64
CA ARG A 177 -13.60 0.04 -13.15
C ARG A 177 -13.91 0.46 -14.60
N LYS A 178 -14.20 -0.50 -15.48
CA LYS A 178 -14.60 -0.22 -16.88
C LYS A 178 -15.87 0.63 -16.95
N VAL A 179 -16.88 0.29 -16.14
CA VAL A 179 -18.13 1.05 -16.09
C VAL A 179 -17.90 2.47 -15.56
N THR A 180 -17.05 2.65 -14.55
CA THR A 180 -16.70 3.98 -14.05
C THR A 180 -15.88 4.80 -15.05
N GLU A 181 -14.98 4.17 -15.81
CA GLU A 181 -14.25 4.83 -16.91
C GLU A 181 -15.22 5.28 -18.01
N GLU A 182 -16.16 4.43 -18.42
CA GLU A 182 -17.20 4.77 -19.39
C GLU A 182 -18.11 5.91 -18.90
N PHE A 183 -18.48 5.91 -17.62
CA PHE A 183 -19.29 6.98 -17.03
C PHE A 183 -18.52 8.31 -16.98
N CYS A 184 -17.25 8.28 -16.59
CA CYS A 184 -16.36 9.45 -16.60
C CYS A 184 -16.14 9.98 -18.03
N TYR A 185 -15.94 9.10 -19.01
CA TYR A 185 -15.84 9.45 -20.42
C TYR A 185 -17.13 10.12 -20.91
N ARG A 186 -18.30 9.52 -20.65
CA ARG A 186 -19.60 10.08 -21.01
C ARG A 186 -19.85 11.44 -20.35
N ARG A 187 -19.47 11.63 -19.09
CA ARG A 187 -19.64 12.92 -18.39
C ARG A 187 -18.77 14.04 -18.97
N LYS A 188 -17.55 13.73 -19.46
CA LYS A 188 -16.71 14.71 -20.18
C LYS A 188 -17.27 15.09 -21.55
N HIS A 189 -18.02 14.20 -22.21
CA HIS A 189 -18.57 14.42 -23.55
C HIS A 189 -20.06 14.83 -23.58
N VAL A 190 -20.77 14.83 -22.44
CA VAL A 190 -22.20 15.20 -22.34
C VAL A 190 -22.42 16.54 -21.62
N MET A 191 -21.37 17.24 -21.15
CA MET A 191 -21.51 18.63 -20.73
C MET A 191 -21.53 19.55 -21.97
N PRO A 192 -22.56 20.39 -22.17
CA PRO A 192 -22.56 21.32 -23.28
C PRO A 192 -21.45 22.35 -23.05
N THR A 193 -20.52 22.42 -23.99
CA THR A 193 -19.62 23.55 -24.19
C THR A 193 -20.47 24.77 -24.56
N LYS A 194 -21.12 25.39 -23.60
CA LYS A 194 -21.52 26.79 -23.75
C LYS A 194 -20.34 27.64 -23.29
N PRO A 195 -19.76 28.49 -24.16
CA PRO A 195 -18.82 29.49 -23.70
C PRO A 195 -19.55 30.39 -22.70
N MET A 196 -18.89 30.68 -21.57
CA MET A 196 -19.34 31.68 -20.63
C MET A 196 -19.19 33.04 -21.31
N ASP A 197 -20.29 33.65 -21.72
CA ASP A 197 -20.32 35.01 -22.25
C ASP A 197 -19.80 35.97 -21.17
N ARG A 198 -18.92 36.87 -21.60
CA ARG A 198 -18.05 37.69 -20.74
C ARG A 198 -18.74 38.96 -20.25
N GLU A 199 -20.06 38.97 -20.02
CA GLU A 199 -20.81 40.19 -19.68
C GLU A 199 -21.64 40.17 -18.38
N GLU A 200 -21.66 39.09 -17.60
CA GLU A 200 -22.33 39.12 -16.27
C GLU A 200 -21.33 38.97 -15.12
N ALA A 201 -20.38 39.90 -15.06
CA ALA A 201 -19.42 40.02 -13.95
C ALA A 201 -19.60 41.28 -13.10
N TRP A 202 -20.65 42.07 -13.32
CA TRP A 202 -21.00 43.20 -12.45
C TRP A 202 -22.51 43.43 -12.44
N LEU A 203 -23.22 42.80 -11.49
CA LEU A 203 -24.32 43.35 -10.70
C LEU A 203 -24.52 42.49 -9.44
#